data_AF-A0A1F8GPM3-F1
#
_entry.id   AF-A0A1F8GPM3-F1
#
_cell.length_a   1.000
_cell.length_b   1.000
_cell.length_c   1.000
_cell.angle_alpha   90.00
_cell.angle_beta   90.00
_cell.angle_gamma   90.00
#
_symmetry.space_group_name_H-M   'P 1'
#
loop_
_entity.id
_entity.type
_entity.pdbx_description
1 polymer ?
#
loop_
_entity_poly.entity_id
_entity_poly.type
_entity_poly.pdbx_seq_one_letter_code
_entity_poly.pdbx_strand_id
1 'polypeptide(L)'
;MKLNSAKIKKGTRGQFLDVLYAALYHAGLKNEIKSFVNDILTESEKIMLGRRILIAKRLIEKQSYPQIAREIGVGYDTIYKVKQWLGGRHQGYKKIVEKFDRVIRSKVKSRSGFKDYYKSGPFADLKRRYKSHYWLSDLLEDLNKDKN
;
A
#
# COMPACT_ATOMS: atom_id res chain seq x y z
N MET A 1 -20.78 1.95 6.59
CA MET A 1 -21.65 2.09 7.80
C MET A 1 -20.89 2.82 8.91
N LYS A 2 -21.38 3.93 9.47
CA LYS A 2 -20.69 4.63 10.57
C LYS A 2 -21.03 3.96 11.90
N LEU A 3 -20.14 3.11 12.40
CA LEU A 3 -20.27 2.44 13.70
C LEU A 3 -19.60 3.25 14.81
N ASN A 4 -20.31 3.46 15.92
CA ASN A 4 -19.70 3.97 17.15
C ASN A 4 -19.16 2.80 17.97
N SER A 5 -17.85 2.59 17.89
CA SER A 5 -17.15 1.47 18.56
C SER A 5 -17.30 1.45 20.08
N ALA A 6 -17.64 2.58 20.73
CA ALA A 6 -17.84 2.67 22.17
C ALA A 6 -19.20 2.12 22.64
N LYS A 7 -20.19 2.00 21.74
CA LYS A 7 -21.54 1.52 22.07
C LYS A 7 -21.70 0.00 21.97
N ILE A 8 -20.67 -0.74 21.56
CA ILE A 8 -20.74 -2.19 21.35
C ILE A 8 -20.34 -2.92 22.64
N LYS A 9 -21.17 -3.89 23.07
CA LYS A 9 -20.86 -4.74 24.23
C LYS A 9 -19.55 -5.51 23.98
N LYS A 10 -18.66 -5.53 24.97
CA LYS A 10 -17.29 -6.05 24.81
C LYS A 10 -17.25 -7.51 24.28
N GLY A 11 -18.22 -8.34 24.66
CA GLY A 11 -18.31 -9.74 24.23
C GLY A 11 -18.75 -9.95 22.77
N THR A 12 -19.67 -9.14 22.24
CA THR A 12 -20.15 -9.27 20.85
C THR A 12 -19.12 -8.78 19.83
N ARG A 13 -18.22 -7.87 20.23
CA ARG A 13 -17.14 -7.39 19.36
C ARG A 13 -16.21 -8.51 18.89
N GLY A 14 -15.86 -9.45 19.77
CA GLY A 14 -15.02 -10.60 19.42
C GLY A 14 -15.68 -11.45 18.35
N GLN A 15 -16.94 -11.83 18.60
CA GLN A 15 -17.73 -12.65 17.69
C GLN A 15 -17.84 -12.04 16.28
N PHE A 16 -18.07 -10.73 16.17
CA PHE A 16 -18.13 -10.07 14.86
C PHE A 16 -16.78 -10.13 14.12
N LEU A 17 -15.67 -10.00 14.82
CA LEU A 17 -14.34 -10.09 14.22
C LEU A 17 -13.98 -11.52 13.84
N ASP A 18 -14.36 -12.50 14.65
CA ASP A 18 -14.11 -13.92 14.37
C ASP A 18 -14.84 -14.37 13.10
N VAL A 19 -16.10 -13.97 12.94
CA VAL A 19 -16.87 -14.22 11.70
C VAL A 19 -16.21 -13.57 10.48
N LEU A 20 -15.76 -12.33 10.62
CA LEU A 20 -15.05 -11.64 9.53
C LEU A 20 -13.76 -12.37 9.14
N TYR A 21 -12.96 -12.82 10.10
CA TYR A 21 -11.73 -13.53 9.84
C TYR A 21 -11.98 -14.90 9.20
N ALA A 22 -13.00 -15.63 9.65
CA ALA A 22 -13.41 -16.88 9.02
C ALA A 22 -13.83 -16.66 7.55
N ALA A 23 -14.68 -15.66 7.29
CA ALA A 23 -15.11 -15.34 5.93
C ALA A 23 -13.92 -14.98 5.00
N LEU A 24 -12.98 -14.17 5.49
CA LEU A 24 -11.78 -13.81 4.73
C LEU A 24 -10.84 -15.01 4.49
N TYR A 25 -10.74 -15.93 5.45
CA TYR A 25 -9.95 -17.15 5.31
C TYR A 25 -10.52 -18.08 4.23
N HIS A 26 -11.85 -18.20 4.18
CA HIS A 26 -12.52 -19.08 3.22
C HIS A 26 -12.61 -18.52 1.80
N ALA A 27 -12.51 -17.20 1.60
CA ALA A 27 -12.52 -16.57 0.28
C ALA A 27 -11.25 -16.82 -0.56
N GLY A 28 -10.57 -17.96 -0.41
CA GLY A 28 -9.16 -18.23 -0.75
C GLY A 28 -8.70 -18.04 -2.21
N LEU A 29 -9.58 -17.70 -3.16
CA LEU A 29 -9.22 -17.42 -4.55
C LEU A 29 -9.23 -15.91 -4.85
N LYS A 30 -8.23 -15.43 -5.63
CA LYS A 30 -8.08 -14.00 -5.98
C LYS A 30 -9.36 -13.36 -6.57
N ASN A 31 -10.14 -14.13 -7.32
CA ASN A 31 -11.38 -13.65 -7.93
C ASN A 31 -12.51 -13.56 -6.88
N GLU A 32 -12.57 -14.53 -5.97
CA GLU A 32 -13.57 -14.58 -4.90
C GLU A 32 -13.35 -13.48 -3.86
N ILE A 33 -12.09 -13.18 -3.50
CA ILE A 33 -11.78 -12.05 -2.60
C ILE A 33 -12.28 -10.72 -3.19
N LYS A 34 -12.12 -10.51 -4.50
CA LYS A 34 -12.52 -9.25 -5.13
C LYS A 34 -14.04 -9.07 -5.07
N SER A 35 -14.81 -10.09 -5.43
CA SER A 35 -16.28 -10.04 -5.35
C SER A 35 -16.72 -9.89 -3.89
N PHE A 36 -16.19 -10.71 -2.98
CA PHE A 36 -16.50 -10.63 -1.56
C PHE A 36 -16.27 -9.22 -0.98
N VAL A 37 -15.12 -8.61 -1.25
CA VAL A 37 -14.80 -7.25 -0.77
C VAL A 37 -15.76 -6.21 -1.34
N ASN A 38 -16.21 -6.36 -2.59
CA ASN A 38 -17.20 -5.46 -3.18
C ASN A 38 -18.59 -5.62 -2.57
N ASP A 39 -18.95 -6.83 -2.15
CA ASP A 39 -20.25 -7.12 -1.56
C ASP A 39 -20.34 -6.63 -0.11
N ILE A 40 -19.25 -6.75 0.65
CA ILE A 40 -19.24 -6.41 2.10
C ILE A 40 -18.87 -4.96 2.41
N LEU A 41 -18.09 -4.30 1.55
CA LEU A 41 -17.58 -2.95 1.81
C LEU A 41 -18.17 -1.90 0.87
N THR A 42 -18.51 -0.76 1.45
CA THR A 42 -18.85 0.43 0.66
C THR A 42 -17.63 0.99 -0.06
N GLU A 43 -17.85 1.77 -1.12
CA GLU A 43 -16.78 2.42 -1.88
C GLU A 43 -15.86 3.27 -0.98
N SER A 44 -16.46 4.01 -0.05
CA SER A 44 -15.72 4.83 0.92
C SER A 44 -14.80 4.01 1.83
N GLU A 45 -15.25 2.84 2.28
CA GLU A 45 -14.48 1.93 3.13
C GLU A 45 -13.34 1.29 2.35
N LYS A 46 -13.57 0.87 1.10
CA LYS A 46 -12.53 0.34 0.20
C LYS A 46 -11.41 1.36 -0.02
N ILE A 47 -11.75 2.59 -0.39
CA ILE A 47 -10.77 3.67 -0.61
C ILE A 47 -10.00 3.95 0.69
N MET A 48 -10.69 3.99 1.83
CA MET A 48 -10.07 4.28 3.12
C MET A 48 -9.09 3.18 3.56
N LEU A 49 -9.43 1.90 3.34
CA LEU A 49 -8.51 0.77 3.57
C LEU A 49 -7.31 0.82 2.63
N GLY A 50 -7.54 1.11 1.34
CA GLY A 50 -6.47 1.27 0.34
C GLY A 50 -5.48 2.38 0.70
N ARG A 51 -5.98 3.55 1.10
CA ARG A 51 -5.14 4.67 1.59
C ARG A 51 -4.29 4.26 2.78
N ARG A 52 -4.85 3.53 3.75
CA ARG A 52 -4.10 3.05 4.93
C ARG A 52 -2.96 2.10 4.55
N ILE A 53 -3.20 1.17 3.64
CA ILE A 53 -2.16 0.26 3.14
C ILE A 53 -1.05 1.04 2.43
N LEU A 54 -1.41 2.02 1.61
CA LEU A 54 -0.44 2.84 0.88
C LEU A 54 0.39 3.70 1.85
N ILE A 55 -0.24 4.35 2.84
CA ILE A 55 0.46 5.08 3.91
C ILE A 55 1.44 4.15 4.63
N ALA A 56 1.00 2.94 4.98
CA ALA A 56 1.86 1.98 5.67
C ALA A 56 3.09 1.61 4.83
N LYS A 57 2.92 1.40 3.52
CA LYS A 57 4.04 1.19 2.58
C LYS A 57 5.00 2.37 2.58
N ARG A 58 4.48 3.59 2.46
CA ARG A 58 5.32 4.81 2.45
C ARG A 58 6.10 5.02 3.74
N LEU A 59 5.49 4.70 4.88
CA LEU A 59 6.15 4.76 6.17
C LEU A 59 7.28 3.72 6.28
N ILE A 60 7.11 2.53 5.70
CA ILE A 60 8.15 1.50 5.62
C ILE A 60 9.29 1.94 4.68
N GLU A 61 8.95 2.63 3.57
CA GLU A 61 9.90 3.28 2.65
C GLU A 61 10.60 4.51 3.27
N LYS A 62 10.34 4.84 4.55
CA LYS A 62 10.90 5.98 5.28
C LYS A 62 10.59 7.34 4.65
N GLN A 63 9.47 7.47 3.92
CA GLN A 63 9.02 8.76 3.40
C GLN A 63 8.58 9.71 4.52
N SER A 64 8.76 11.02 4.29
CA SER A 64 8.37 12.06 5.24
C SER A 64 6.85 12.27 5.30
N TYR A 65 6.35 12.73 6.44
CA TYR A 65 4.92 12.97 6.64
C TYR A 65 4.31 13.97 5.66
N PRO A 66 4.95 15.13 5.36
CA PRO A 66 4.43 16.07 4.38
C PRO A 66 4.32 15.47 2.98
N GLN A 67 5.27 14.62 2.60
CA GLN A 67 5.23 13.94 1.31
C GLN A 67 4.05 12.97 1.22
N ILE A 68 3.86 12.13 2.24
CA ILE A 68 2.75 11.17 2.30
C ILE A 68 1.40 11.89 2.27
N ALA A 69 1.27 13.00 2.99
CA ALA A 69 0.05 13.79 3.04
C ALA A 69 -0.32 14.35 1.66
N ARG A 70 0.67 14.88 0.92
CA ARG A 70 0.49 15.42 -0.44
C ARG A 70 0.18 14.34 -1.46
N GLU A 71 0.91 13.22 -1.46
CA GLU A 71 0.73 12.15 -2.45
C GLU A 71 -0.62 11.44 -2.32
N ILE A 72 -1.08 11.21 -1.08
CA ILE A 72 -2.27 10.38 -0.81
C ILE A 72 -3.52 11.23 -0.55
N GLY A 73 -3.35 12.52 -0.24
CA GLY A 73 -4.46 13.43 0.07
C GLY A 73 -5.09 13.12 1.43
N VAL A 74 -4.25 12.99 2.46
CA VAL A 74 -4.69 12.66 3.83
C VAL A 74 -4.05 13.58 4.87
N GLY A 75 -4.77 13.87 5.96
CA GLY A 75 -4.25 14.64 7.08
C GLY A 75 -3.22 13.89 7.91
N TYR A 76 -2.38 14.63 8.63
CA TYR A 76 -1.31 14.09 9.48
C TYR A 76 -1.81 13.14 10.56
N ASP A 77 -3.01 13.35 11.12
CA ASP A 77 -3.62 12.46 12.11
C ASP A 77 -3.80 11.03 11.58
N THR A 78 -4.14 10.90 10.29
CA THR A 78 -4.32 9.59 9.66
C THR A 78 -2.98 8.89 9.52
N ILE A 79 -1.94 9.63 9.11
CA ILE A 79 -0.57 9.11 8.98
C ILE A 79 -0.04 8.66 10.34
N TYR A 80 -0.24 9.48 11.37
CA TYR A 80 0.17 9.17 12.74
C TYR A 80 -0.52 7.89 13.26
N LYS A 81 -1.84 7.76 13.09
CA LYS A 81 -2.59 6.54 13.48
C LYS A 81 -2.04 5.30 12.79
N VAL A 82 -1.75 5.38 11.48
CA VAL A 82 -1.17 4.26 10.74
C VAL A 82 0.24 3.92 11.24
N LYS A 83 1.08 4.92 11.55
CA LYS A 83 2.40 4.67 12.18
C LYS A 83 2.26 3.95 13.52
N GLN A 84 1.30 4.34 14.36
CA GLN A 84 1.05 3.66 15.63
C GLN A 84 0.63 2.19 15.43
N TRP A 85 -0.21 1.90 14.44
CA TRP A 85 -0.58 0.52 14.12
C TRP A 85 0.58 -0.32 13.58
N LEU A 86 1.49 0.31 12.82
CA LEU A 86 2.72 -0.33 12.34
C LEU A 86 3.72 -0.63 13.46
N GLY A 87 3.86 0.29 14.43
CA GLY A 87 4.80 0.16 15.55
C GLY A 87 4.27 -0.64 16.74
N GLY A 88 2.96 -0.85 16.83
CA GLY A 88 2.32 -1.58 17.91
C GLY A 88 2.46 -3.11 17.82
N ARG A 89 1.82 -3.84 18.74
CA ARG A 89 1.85 -5.32 18.84
C ARG A 89 1.30 -6.07 17.60
N HIS A 90 0.76 -5.37 16.60
CA HIS A 90 0.09 -5.96 15.44
C HIS A 90 1.04 -6.07 14.24
N GLN A 91 1.83 -7.13 14.19
CA GLN A 91 2.82 -7.38 13.11
C GLN A 91 2.22 -7.69 11.73
N GLY A 92 0.88 -7.77 11.61
CA GLY A 92 0.19 -8.14 10.38
C GLY A 92 0.48 -7.20 9.21
N TYR A 93 0.57 -5.89 9.48
CA TYR A 93 0.88 -4.89 8.44
C TYR A 93 2.28 -5.10 7.85
N LYS A 94 3.29 -5.31 8.69
CA LYS A 94 4.68 -5.51 8.24
C LYS A 94 4.77 -6.72 7.31
N LYS A 95 4.20 -7.86 7.72
CA LYS A 95 4.20 -9.11 6.92
C LYS A 95 3.47 -8.96 5.59
N ILE A 96 2.33 -8.27 5.57
CA ILE A 96 1.54 -8.06 4.34
C ILE A 96 2.27 -7.11 3.38
N VAL A 97 2.83 -6.01 3.88
CA VAL A 97 3.55 -5.05 3.04
C VAL A 97 4.83 -5.67 2.46
N GLU A 98 5.59 -6.43 3.24
CA GLU A 98 6.76 -7.16 2.75
C GLU A 98 6.40 -8.18 1.64
N LYS A 99 5.29 -8.91 1.81
CA LYS A 99 4.75 -9.81 0.77
C LYS A 99 4.30 -9.03 -0.47
N PHE A 100 3.68 -7.88 -0.28
CA PHE A 100 3.19 -7.03 -1.36
C PHE A 100 4.34 -6.49 -2.22
N ASP A 101 5.42 -6.02 -1.61
CA ASP A 101 6.61 -5.58 -2.35
C ASP A 101 7.26 -6.72 -3.13
N ARG A 102 7.25 -7.95 -2.59
CA ARG A 102 7.73 -9.13 -3.32
C ARG A 102 6.87 -9.39 -4.57
N VAL A 103 5.55 -9.30 -4.44
CA VAL A 103 4.59 -9.52 -5.56
C VAL A 103 4.67 -8.41 -6.60
N ILE A 104 4.80 -7.15 -6.20
CA ILE A 104 4.98 -6.05 -7.14
C ILE A 104 6.32 -6.19 -7.87
N ARG A 105 7.42 -6.44 -7.15
CA ARG A 105 8.75 -6.63 -7.77
C ARG A 105 8.79 -7.82 -8.72
N SER A 106 8.10 -8.93 -8.41
CA SER A 106 8.03 -10.09 -9.31
C SER A 106 7.18 -9.82 -10.57
N LYS A 107 6.06 -9.11 -10.44
CA LYS A 107 5.25 -8.67 -11.59
C LYS A 107 5.95 -7.60 -12.45
N VAL A 108 6.81 -6.77 -11.85
CA VAL A 108 7.64 -5.80 -12.57
C VAL A 108 8.77 -6.51 -13.31
N LYS A 109 9.39 -7.55 -12.72
CA LYS A 109 10.39 -8.39 -13.41
C LYS A 109 9.80 -9.20 -14.58
N SER A 110 8.55 -9.69 -14.48
CA SER A 110 7.86 -10.35 -15.60
C SER A 110 7.28 -9.39 -16.64
N ARG A 111 7.30 -8.07 -16.36
CA ARG A 111 6.92 -6.99 -17.28
C ARG A 111 8.16 -6.24 -17.75
N SER A 112 9.16 -6.96 -18.25
CA SER A 112 10.29 -6.37 -18.98
C SER A 112 9.85 -5.38 -20.07
N GLY A 113 8.62 -5.47 -20.61
CA GLY A 113 8.05 -4.45 -21.51
C GLY A 113 7.61 -3.12 -20.88
N PHE A 114 7.43 -3.01 -19.54
CA PHE A 114 7.09 -1.74 -18.88
C PHE A 114 8.31 -0.82 -18.71
N LYS A 115 9.53 -1.39 -18.63
CA LYS A 115 10.79 -0.62 -18.58
C LYS A 115 11.08 0.05 -19.93
N ASP A 116 10.65 -0.57 -21.03
CA ASP A 116 10.83 -0.05 -22.39
C ASP A 116 9.81 1.07 -22.72
N TYR A 117 8.62 1.05 -22.13
CA TYR A 117 7.59 2.07 -22.35
C TYR A 117 8.02 3.48 -21.92
N TYR A 118 8.82 3.62 -20.85
CA TYR A 118 9.34 4.95 -20.43
C TYR A 118 10.62 5.36 -21.14
N LYS A 119 11.33 4.42 -21.78
CA LYS A 119 12.49 4.72 -22.62
C LYS A 119 12.08 5.12 -24.05
N SER A 120 10.94 4.63 -24.53
CA SER A 120 10.49 4.78 -25.93
C SER A 120 9.12 5.46 -26.08
N GLY A 121 8.48 5.90 -24.99
CA GLY A 121 7.13 6.49 -24.99
C GLY A 121 7.06 8.03 -25.01
N PRO A 122 5.85 8.62 -24.99
CA PRO A 122 5.61 10.06 -25.19
C PRO A 122 6.29 11.00 -24.17
N PHE A 123 6.74 10.44 -23.04
CA PHE A 123 7.45 11.16 -21.97
C PHE A 123 8.97 10.90 -21.96
N ALA A 124 9.51 10.16 -22.93
CA ALA A 124 10.95 9.92 -23.06
C ALA A 124 11.71 11.24 -23.26
N ASP A 125 11.13 12.16 -24.04
CA ASP A 125 11.64 13.53 -24.24
C ASP A 125 11.61 14.37 -22.97
N LEU A 126 10.58 14.18 -22.15
CA LEU A 126 10.43 14.88 -20.88
C LEU A 126 11.55 14.48 -19.91
N LYS A 127 11.90 13.19 -19.86
CA LYS A 127 13.02 12.70 -19.04
C LYS A 127 14.38 13.21 -19.54
N ARG A 128 14.55 13.35 -20.86
CA ARG A 128 15.77 13.89 -21.48
C ARG A 128 15.99 15.37 -21.15
N ARG A 129 14.90 16.14 -21.10
CA ARG A 129 14.92 17.60 -20.87
C ARG A 129 15.10 17.97 -19.39
N TYR A 130 14.60 17.16 -18.46
CA TYR A 130 14.70 17.40 -17.01
C TYR A 130 15.74 16.52 -16.31
N LYS A 131 16.87 16.24 -17.00
CA LYS A 131 17.96 15.38 -16.51
C LYS A 131 18.52 15.81 -15.14
N SER A 132 18.49 17.10 -14.82
CA SER A 132 18.99 17.65 -13.56
C SER A 132 18.19 17.23 -12.31
N HIS A 133 16.94 16.79 -12.46
CA HIS A 133 16.08 16.41 -11.33
C HIS A 133 16.00 14.88 -11.12
N TYR A 134 16.65 14.10 -11.99
CA TYR A 134 16.75 12.64 -11.90
C TYR A 134 18.16 12.15 -11.48
N TRP A 135 19.06 13.06 -11.11
CA TRP A 135 20.41 12.71 -10.65
C TRP A 135 20.41 11.73 -9.47
N LEU A 136 19.41 11.82 -8.59
CA LEU A 136 19.27 10.94 -7.43
C LEU A 136 18.89 9.50 -7.84
N SER A 137 18.10 9.35 -8.90
CA SER A 137 17.77 8.03 -9.44
C SER A 137 18.95 7.40 -10.17
N ASP A 138 19.77 8.20 -10.85
CA ASP A 138 20.96 7.70 -11.55
C ASP A 138 22.06 7.30 -10.55
N LEU A 139 22.28 8.11 -9.49
CA LEU A 139 23.20 7.80 -8.39
C LEU A 139 22.83 6.48 -7.66
N LEU A 140 21.54 6.24 -7.44
CA LEU A 140 21.06 5.01 -6.80
C LEU A 140 21.14 3.79 -7.72
N GLU A 141 21.09 3.97 -9.03
CA GLU A 141 21.31 2.88 -10.00
C GLU A 141 22.79 2.50 -10.08
N ASP A 142 23.72 3.46 -10.05
CA ASP A 142 25.17 3.20 -10.09
C ASP A 142 25.66 2.49 -8.82
N LEU A 143 25.20 2.92 -7.64
CA LEU A 143 25.52 2.27 -6.35
C LEU A 143 25.02 0.82 -6.23
N ASN A 144 24.05 0.45 -7.06
CA ASN A 144 23.48 -0.90 -7.08
C ASN A 144 24.10 -1.78 -8.19
N LYS A 145 24.91 -1.17 -9.08
CA LYS A 145 25.64 -1.82 -10.16
C LYS A 145 27.01 -2.33 -9.70
N ASP A 146 27.64 -1.64 -8.76
CA ASP A 146 28.95 -2.01 -8.18
C ASP A 146 28.88 -3.14 -7.14
N LYS A 147 27.67 -3.63 -6.81
CA LYS A 147 27.46 -4.76 -5.89
C LYS A 147 27.14 -6.08 -6.60
N ASN A 148 27.32 -6.14 -7.92
CA ASN A 148 27.05 -7.33 -8.72
C ASN A 148 28.20 -7.63 -9.67
#